data_AF-A0A2A2KCB7-F1
#
_entry.id   AF-A0A2A2KCB7-F1
#
_cell.length_a   1.000
_cell.length_b   1.000
_cell.length_c   1.000
_cell.angle_alpha   90.00
_cell.angle_beta   90.00
_cell.angle_gamma   90.00
#
_symmetry.space_group_name_H-M   'P 1'
#
loop_
_entity.id
_entity.type
_entity.pdbx_description
1 polymer ?
#
loop_
_entity_poly.entity_id
_entity_poly.type
_entity_poly.pdbx_seq_one_letter_code
_entity_poly.pdbx_strand_id
1 'polypeptide(L)'
;MQQILHIIIMVCIFSAVSSSESAESLSPMTQAILEDPDLILADKLMQNMTDKEKGIYEKLAKVVTDRKTSIDEKLASIDEISGHNKELAENRELLKDILESYKVVLDHVYDELYKKISPRAQESLNKLLDLARDEPIKMASIHEKSTQKMYEEIWTHIMESDEKTLEEIKTAVASWKSKGKEVSIPEKFAKLYEKTHYAPLVFMIL
;
A
#
# COMPACT_ATOMS: atom_id res chain seq x y z
N MET A 1 -10.48 -0.49 -17.28
CA MET A 1 -10.63 0.11 -15.94
C MET A 1 -9.63 -0.57 -15.03
N GLN A 2 -8.51 0.12 -14.79
CA GLN A 2 -7.35 -0.33 -14.02
C GLN A 2 -7.69 -0.38 -12.52
N GLN A 3 -7.18 -1.38 -11.81
CA GLN A 3 -7.50 -1.67 -10.40
C GLN A 3 -6.49 -0.94 -9.52
N ILE A 4 -7.00 -0.04 -8.68
CA ILE A 4 -6.22 0.93 -7.90
C ILE A 4 -6.09 0.37 -6.46
N LEU A 5 -4.94 0.50 -5.82
CA LEU A 5 -4.55 -0.31 -4.69
C LEU A 5 -3.88 0.41 -3.45
N HIS A 6 -3.45 -0.26 -2.39
CA HIS A 6 -2.32 0.21 -1.54
C HIS A 6 -1.57 -1.04 -1.01
N ILE A 7 -1.66 -2.10 -1.82
CA ILE A 7 -1.63 -3.54 -1.51
C ILE A 7 -0.82 -4.33 -2.59
N ILE A 8 -0.79 -3.94 -3.86
CA ILE A 8 0.00 -4.30 -5.08
C ILE A 8 1.45 -3.91 -4.94
N ILE A 9 1.83 -2.90 -4.15
CA ILE A 9 3.26 -2.83 -3.81
C ILE A 9 3.69 -4.11 -3.09
N MET A 10 2.83 -4.70 -2.25
CA MET A 10 3.08 -6.05 -1.69
C MET A 10 2.69 -7.19 -2.66
N VAL A 11 1.57 -7.11 -3.38
CA VAL A 11 1.06 -8.21 -4.24
C VAL A 11 1.85 -8.36 -5.54
N CYS A 12 2.37 -7.29 -6.15
CA CYS A 12 3.12 -7.35 -7.41
C CYS A 12 4.50 -7.94 -7.21
N ILE A 13 5.11 -7.72 -6.05
CA ILE A 13 6.28 -8.45 -5.58
C ILE A 13 6.01 -9.96 -5.53
N PHE A 14 4.83 -10.40 -5.08
CA PHE A 14 4.47 -11.83 -5.03
C PHE A 14 3.97 -12.41 -6.36
N SER A 15 3.33 -11.60 -7.22
CA SER A 15 2.78 -12.00 -8.53
C SER A 15 3.88 -12.22 -9.56
N ALA A 16 4.89 -11.33 -9.54
CA ALA A 16 6.16 -11.38 -10.27
C ALA A 16 6.84 -12.76 -10.31
N VAL A 17 6.68 -13.51 -9.23
CA VAL A 17 7.46 -14.73 -8.95
C VAL A 17 6.76 -15.98 -9.48
N SER A 18 5.47 -15.92 -9.77
CA SER A 18 4.76 -17.04 -10.41
C SER A 18 5.09 -17.21 -11.90
N SER A 19 5.81 -16.26 -12.50
CA SER A 19 6.02 -16.19 -13.95
C SER A 19 7.48 -16.16 -14.41
N SER A 20 8.49 -16.10 -13.53
CA SER A 20 9.86 -15.85 -13.97
C SER A 20 10.72 -17.11 -14.07
N GLU A 21 10.57 -17.85 -15.17
CA GLU A 21 11.65 -18.68 -15.72
C GLU A 21 12.47 -17.82 -16.69
N SER A 22 13.74 -17.58 -16.34
CA SER A 22 14.82 -17.03 -17.19
C SER A 22 14.72 -15.56 -17.66
N ALA A 23 15.74 -14.78 -17.30
CA ALA A 23 16.48 -13.90 -18.21
C ALA A 23 17.70 -13.30 -17.49
N GLU A 24 18.82 -13.21 -18.20
CA GLU A 24 20.03 -12.50 -17.76
C GLU A 24 19.80 -10.98 -17.92
N SER A 25 20.15 -10.21 -16.89
CA SER A 25 19.98 -8.75 -16.69
C SER A 25 18.73 -8.34 -15.87
N LEU A 26 19.00 -7.69 -14.72
CA LEU A 26 18.12 -7.46 -13.56
C LEU A 26 17.64 -8.75 -12.88
N SER A 27 17.46 -8.72 -11.56
CA SER A 27 16.82 -9.87 -10.88
C SER A 27 15.40 -10.02 -11.45
N PRO A 28 14.87 -11.23 -11.65
CA PRO A 28 13.52 -11.40 -12.19
C PRO A 28 12.44 -10.70 -11.38
N MET A 29 12.69 -10.52 -10.08
CA MET A 29 11.84 -9.74 -9.19
C MET A 29 11.90 -8.23 -9.52
N THR A 30 13.10 -7.68 -9.69
CA THR A 30 13.30 -6.27 -10.06
C THR A 30 12.65 -5.97 -11.41
N GLN A 31 12.76 -6.89 -12.37
CA GLN A 31 12.10 -6.75 -13.66
C GLN A 31 10.57 -6.72 -13.51
N ALA A 32 10.00 -7.66 -12.76
CA ALA A 32 8.56 -7.72 -12.59
C ALA A 32 7.97 -6.56 -11.78
N ILE A 33 8.72 -5.98 -10.84
CA ILE A 33 8.36 -4.70 -10.19
C ILE A 33 8.31 -3.57 -11.22
N LEU A 34 9.32 -3.48 -12.09
CA LEU A 34 9.44 -2.42 -13.09
C LEU A 34 8.41 -2.54 -14.22
N GLU A 35 7.89 -3.72 -14.47
CA GLU A 35 6.86 -4.00 -15.48
C GLU A 35 5.44 -3.91 -14.94
N ASP A 36 5.26 -3.78 -13.61
CA ASP A 36 3.94 -3.75 -13.01
C ASP A 36 3.19 -2.43 -13.32
N PRO A 37 2.03 -2.48 -14.00
CA PRO A 37 1.33 -1.28 -14.45
C PRO A 37 0.90 -0.34 -13.32
N ASP A 38 0.55 -0.88 -12.16
CA ASP A 38 0.05 -0.09 -11.03
C ASP A 38 1.23 0.52 -10.27
N LEU A 39 2.36 -0.18 -10.16
CA LEU A 39 3.62 0.41 -9.66
C LEU A 39 4.19 1.49 -10.59
N ILE A 40 4.11 1.29 -11.89
CA ILE A 40 4.48 2.32 -12.88
C ILE A 40 3.59 3.55 -12.73
N LEU A 41 2.29 3.36 -12.50
CA LEU A 41 1.36 4.46 -12.29
C LEU A 41 1.66 5.20 -10.98
N ALA A 42 1.92 4.46 -9.90
CA ALA A 42 2.35 5.02 -8.62
C ALA A 42 3.64 5.85 -8.77
N ASP A 43 4.66 5.32 -9.45
CA ASP A 43 5.92 6.02 -9.66
C ASP A 43 5.75 7.30 -10.50
N LYS A 44 4.94 7.25 -11.57
CA LYS A 44 4.61 8.44 -12.37
C LYS A 44 3.90 9.51 -11.54
N LEU A 45 2.98 9.11 -10.69
CA LEU A 45 2.26 10.05 -9.83
C LEU A 45 3.19 10.63 -8.76
N MET A 46 4.14 9.85 -8.23
CA MET A 46 5.16 10.33 -7.28
C MET A 46 6.08 11.35 -7.95
N GLN A 47 6.48 11.11 -9.20
CA GLN A 47 7.29 12.05 -9.97
C GLN A 47 6.57 13.36 -10.26
N ASN A 48 5.24 13.33 -10.40
CA ASN A 48 4.43 14.52 -10.66
C ASN A 48 4.07 15.32 -9.40
N MET A 49 4.26 14.76 -8.21
CA MET A 49 4.02 15.47 -6.95
C MET A 49 5.16 16.44 -6.62
N THR A 50 4.77 17.62 -6.13
CA THR A 50 5.68 18.55 -5.47
C THR A 50 6.19 17.97 -4.15
N ASP A 51 7.33 18.47 -3.66
CA ASP A 51 7.88 18.06 -2.35
C ASP A 51 6.90 18.33 -1.19
N LYS A 52 6.08 19.38 -1.32
CA LYS A 52 5.01 19.67 -0.37
C LYS A 52 3.95 18.57 -0.38
N GLU A 53 3.49 18.16 -1.55
CA GLU A 53 2.46 17.10 -1.69
C GLU A 53 2.99 15.75 -1.21
N LYS A 54 4.25 15.44 -1.52
CA LYS A 54 4.98 14.28 -0.99
C LYS A 54 4.99 14.26 0.54
N GLY A 55 5.36 15.38 1.17
CA GLY A 55 5.35 15.50 2.63
C GLY A 55 3.94 15.43 3.25
N ILE A 56 2.89 15.81 2.52
CA ILE A 56 1.50 15.60 2.93
C ILE A 56 1.15 14.11 2.84
N TYR A 57 1.47 13.46 1.74
CA TYR A 57 1.23 12.03 1.53
C TYR A 57 1.87 11.17 2.63
N GLU A 58 3.12 11.42 3.01
CA GLU A 58 3.79 10.72 4.12
C GLU A 58 3.03 10.82 5.44
N LYS A 59 2.47 12.00 5.75
CA LYS A 59 1.69 12.20 6.98
C LYS A 59 0.34 11.47 6.91
N LEU A 60 -0.32 11.50 5.75
CA LEU A 60 -1.59 10.81 5.53
C LEU A 60 -1.45 9.29 5.64
N ALA A 61 -0.37 8.71 5.10
CA ALA A 61 -0.09 7.28 5.21
C ALA A 61 -0.04 6.83 6.68
N LYS A 62 0.58 7.62 7.56
CA LYS A 62 0.64 7.33 9.01
C LYS A 62 -0.74 7.40 9.66
N VAL A 63 -1.54 8.41 9.34
CA VAL A 63 -2.89 8.57 9.90
C VAL A 63 -3.80 7.41 9.50
N VAL A 64 -3.78 7.00 8.23
CA VAL A 64 -4.65 5.95 7.73
C VAL A 64 -4.27 4.57 8.28
N THR A 65 -2.98 4.28 8.38
CA THR A 65 -2.46 3.00 8.90
C THR A 65 -2.51 2.88 10.42
N ASP A 66 -2.70 3.98 11.16
CA ASP A 66 -2.82 3.93 12.62
C ASP A 66 -4.12 3.27 13.05
N ARG A 67 -4.03 2.04 13.55
CA ARG A 67 -5.19 1.27 14.01
C ARG A 67 -5.83 1.82 15.30
N LYS A 68 -5.08 2.53 16.13
CA LYS A 68 -5.49 2.92 17.49
C LYS A 68 -6.32 4.20 17.51
N THR A 69 -6.01 5.13 16.61
CA THR A 69 -6.71 6.40 16.52
C THR A 69 -8.13 6.21 15.98
N SER A 70 -9.10 6.89 16.59
CA SER A 70 -10.50 6.82 16.18
C SER A 70 -10.74 7.46 14.80
N ILE A 71 -11.83 7.09 14.14
CA ILE A 71 -12.14 7.63 12.80
C ILE A 71 -12.32 9.16 12.84
N ASP A 72 -12.94 9.69 13.89
CA ASP A 72 -13.15 11.14 14.02
C ASP A 72 -11.83 11.90 14.24
N GLU A 73 -10.91 11.34 15.02
CA GLU A 73 -9.56 11.89 15.20
C GLU A 73 -8.72 11.82 13.91
N LYS A 74 -8.86 10.72 13.13
CA LYS A 74 -8.23 10.61 11.82
C LYS A 74 -8.75 11.67 10.85
N LEU A 75 -10.07 11.87 10.80
CA LEU A 75 -10.68 12.91 9.96
C LEU A 75 -10.17 14.31 10.35
N ALA A 76 -10.10 14.61 11.65
CA ALA A 76 -9.54 15.89 12.12
C ALA A 76 -8.06 16.06 11.71
N SER A 77 -7.27 14.99 11.82
CA SER A 77 -5.86 15.00 11.40
C SER A 77 -5.71 15.20 9.89
N ILE A 78 -6.56 14.56 9.08
CA ILE A 78 -6.56 14.73 7.61
C ILE A 78 -6.96 16.16 7.23
N ASP A 79 -7.96 16.75 7.90
CA ASP A 79 -8.32 18.16 7.68
C ASP A 79 -7.12 19.09 7.96
N GLU A 80 -6.40 18.88 9.07
CA GLU A 80 -5.22 19.69 9.41
C GLU A 80 -4.08 19.49 8.41
N ILE A 81 -3.72 18.23 8.13
CA ILE A 81 -2.63 17.86 7.20
C ILE A 81 -2.90 18.39 5.79
N SER A 82 -4.16 18.35 5.36
CA SER A 82 -4.56 18.82 4.04
C SER A 82 -4.69 20.34 3.93
N GLY A 83 -4.52 21.07 5.04
CA GLY A 83 -4.69 22.52 5.09
C GLY A 83 -6.14 22.96 4.93
N HIS A 84 -7.08 22.18 5.49
CA HIS A 84 -8.51 22.35 5.36
C HIS A 84 -8.97 22.40 3.90
N ASN A 85 -8.52 21.42 3.10
CA ASN A 85 -8.89 21.34 1.70
C ASN A 85 -10.43 21.29 1.55
N LYS A 86 -10.96 22.20 0.74
CA LYS A 86 -12.41 22.40 0.58
C LYS A 86 -13.08 21.17 -0.04
N GLU A 87 -12.46 20.59 -1.06
CA GLU A 87 -12.98 19.45 -1.78
C GLU A 87 -13.06 18.21 -0.88
N LEU A 88 -12.07 18.00 0.01
CA LEU A 88 -12.10 16.95 1.02
C LEU A 88 -13.20 17.19 2.06
N ALA A 89 -13.34 18.42 2.53
CA ALA A 89 -14.39 18.78 3.48
C ALA A 89 -15.80 18.54 2.90
N GLU A 90 -16.02 18.88 1.62
CA GLU A 90 -17.28 18.63 0.90
C GLU A 90 -17.57 17.13 0.69
N ASN A 91 -16.54 16.28 0.72
CA ASN A 91 -16.65 14.83 0.55
C ASN A 91 -16.31 14.06 1.85
N ARG A 92 -16.50 14.69 3.02
CA ARG A 92 -16.15 14.13 4.34
C ARG A 92 -16.79 12.77 4.61
N GLU A 93 -18.06 12.58 4.25
CA GLU A 93 -18.75 11.30 4.45
C GLU A 93 -18.12 10.17 3.64
N LEU A 94 -17.66 10.44 2.42
CA LEU A 94 -16.95 9.45 1.60
C LEU A 94 -15.58 9.14 2.19
N LEU A 95 -14.86 10.16 2.68
CA LEU A 95 -13.59 9.97 3.38
C LEU A 95 -13.78 9.15 4.68
N LYS A 96 -14.86 9.39 5.41
CA LYS A 96 -15.21 8.60 6.61
C LYS A 96 -15.46 7.13 6.28
N ASP A 97 -16.30 6.86 5.28
CA ASP A 97 -16.61 5.50 4.81
C ASP A 97 -15.33 4.75 4.35
N ILE A 98 -14.42 5.47 3.71
CA ILE A 98 -13.08 4.97 3.35
C ILE A 98 -12.28 4.55 4.59
N LEU A 99 -12.20 5.40 5.61
CA LEU A 99 -11.42 5.13 6.82
C LEU A 99 -12.02 3.97 7.63
N GLU A 100 -13.35 3.87 7.66
CA GLU A 100 -14.06 2.74 8.26
C GLU A 100 -13.74 1.42 7.53
N SER A 101 -13.71 1.47 6.20
CA SER A 101 -13.33 0.32 5.36
C SER A 101 -11.87 -0.10 5.60
N TYR A 102 -10.96 0.87 5.71
CA TYR A 102 -9.56 0.61 6.07
C TYR A 102 -9.44 -0.04 7.45
N LYS A 103 -10.22 0.43 8.43
CA LYS A 103 -10.24 -0.15 9.77
C LYS A 103 -10.66 -1.63 9.72
N VAL A 104 -11.71 -1.97 8.97
CA VAL A 104 -12.14 -3.37 8.79
C VAL A 104 -11.02 -4.24 8.23
N VAL A 105 -10.28 -3.72 7.25
CA VAL A 105 -9.14 -4.43 6.65
C VAL A 105 -7.99 -4.61 7.65
N LEU A 106 -7.62 -3.56 8.38
CA LEU A 106 -6.57 -3.64 9.41
C LEU A 106 -6.98 -4.61 10.53
N ASP A 107 -8.24 -4.58 10.98
CA ASP A 107 -8.75 -5.51 11.98
C ASP A 107 -8.70 -6.96 11.47
N HIS A 108 -9.03 -7.23 10.20
CA HIS A 108 -8.84 -8.55 9.59
C HIS A 108 -7.37 -8.99 9.57
N VAL A 109 -6.44 -8.10 9.20
CA VAL A 109 -5.00 -8.43 9.18
C VAL A 109 -4.50 -8.79 10.58
N TYR A 110 -4.72 -7.92 11.56
CA TYR A 110 -4.13 -8.09 12.89
C TYR A 110 -4.90 -9.09 13.77
N ASP A 111 -6.22 -9.16 13.67
CA ASP A 111 -7.03 -9.98 14.58
C ASP A 111 -7.38 -11.36 14.01
N GLU A 112 -7.28 -11.55 12.68
CA GLU A 112 -7.58 -12.83 12.03
C GLU A 112 -6.36 -13.44 11.33
N LEU A 113 -5.71 -12.71 10.42
CA LEU A 113 -4.60 -13.27 9.64
C LEU A 113 -3.39 -13.56 10.49
N TYR A 114 -2.99 -12.65 11.37
CA TYR A 114 -1.81 -12.83 12.21
C TYR A 114 -1.92 -14.04 13.13
N LYS A 115 -3.14 -14.43 13.54
CA LYS A 115 -3.37 -15.63 14.35
C LYS A 115 -3.21 -16.94 13.56
N LYS A 116 -3.22 -16.89 12.22
CA LYS A 116 -3.21 -18.05 11.32
C LYS A 116 -1.84 -18.32 10.68
N ILE A 117 -0.89 -17.40 10.82
CA ILE A 117 0.45 -17.48 10.23
C ILE A 117 1.52 -17.57 11.31
N SER A 118 2.68 -18.12 10.96
CA SER A 118 3.81 -18.26 11.87
C SER A 118 4.37 -16.89 12.32
N PRO A 119 5.06 -16.83 13.48
CA PRO A 119 5.74 -15.61 13.91
C PRO A 119 6.73 -15.06 12.87
N ARG A 120 7.39 -15.95 12.12
CA ARG A 120 8.31 -15.56 11.03
C ARG A 120 7.57 -14.86 9.89
N ALA A 121 6.43 -15.41 9.46
CA ALA A 121 5.58 -14.76 8.47
C ALA A 121 5.03 -13.41 8.96
N GLN A 122 4.66 -13.30 10.25
CA GLN A 122 4.26 -12.03 10.85
C GLN A 122 5.39 -11.00 10.82
N GLU A 123 6.62 -11.39 11.15
CA GLU A 123 7.79 -10.50 11.09
C GLU A 123 8.01 -9.96 9.67
N SER A 124 7.94 -10.82 8.65
CA SER A 124 8.07 -10.40 7.25
C SER A 124 6.96 -9.44 6.82
N LEU A 125 5.70 -9.70 7.20
CA LEU A 125 4.58 -8.80 6.91
C LEU A 125 4.71 -7.47 7.65
N ASN A 126 5.17 -7.47 8.90
CA ASN A 126 5.41 -6.24 9.66
C ASN A 126 6.47 -5.36 9.00
N LYS A 127 7.56 -5.93 8.49
CA LYS A 127 8.58 -5.16 7.74
C LYS A 127 7.98 -4.45 6.52
N LEU A 128 7.13 -5.14 5.77
CA LEU A 128 6.43 -4.56 4.62
C LEU A 128 5.45 -3.45 5.05
N LEU A 129 4.70 -3.68 6.13
CA LEU A 129 3.76 -2.69 6.69
C LEU A 129 4.46 -1.45 7.22
N ASP A 130 5.58 -1.62 7.90
CA ASP A 130 6.38 -0.51 8.44
C ASP A 130 6.91 0.36 7.30
N LEU A 131 7.37 -0.24 6.19
CA LEU A 131 7.77 0.53 5.00
C LEU A 131 6.62 1.31 4.38
N ALA A 132 5.43 0.70 4.30
CA ALA A 132 4.25 1.37 3.75
C ALA A 132 3.79 2.54 4.64
N ARG A 133 4.06 2.46 5.95
CA ARG A 133 3.76 3.53 6.91
C ARG A 133 4.82 4.62 6.94
N ASP A 134 6.09 4.23 6.97
CA ASP A 134 7.21 5.11 7.33
C ASP A 134 8.00 5.61 6.12
N GLU A 135 8.05 4.83 5.03
CA GLU A 135 8.74 5.17 3.78
C GLU A 135 7.82 5.06 2.53
N PRO A 136 6.60 5.61 2.56
CA PRO A 136 5.59 5.39 1.50
C PRO A 136 5.99 5.98 0.14
N ILE A 137 6.76 7.08 0.12
CA ILE A 137 7.30 7.65 -1.13
C ILE A 137 8.29 6.68 -1.75
N LYS A 138 9.25 6.20 -0.95
CA LYS A 138 10.28 5.27 -1.43
C LYS A 138 9.64 4.00 -1.97
N MET A 139 8.58 3.50 -1.31
CA MET A 139 7.83 2.35 -1.83
C MET A 139 7.19 2.61 -3.20
N ALA A 140 6.69 3.82 -3.43
CA ALA A 140 6.06 4.20 -4.69
C ALA A 140 7.06 4.61 -5.80
N SER A 141 8.31 4.93 -5.47
CA SER A 141 9.36 5.33 -6.42
C SER A 141 10.14 4.13 -7.01
N ILE A 142 9.47 3.21 -7.73
CA ILE A 142 10.08 1.94 -8.19
C ILE A 142 11.27 2.09 -9.16
N HIS A 143 11.39 3.24 -9.85
CA HIS A 143 12.52 3.49 -10.75
C HIS A 143 13.78 4.01 -10.02
N GLU A 144 13.68 4.34 -8.72
CA GLU A 144 14.85 4.69 -7.92
C GLU A 144 15.68 3.45 -7.56
N LYS A 145 17.00 3.52 -7.82
CA LYS A 145 17.92 2.42 -7.51
C LYS A 145 17.94 2.04 -6.03
N SER A 146 17.80 3.02 -5.14
CA SER A 146 17.68 2.81 -3.70
C SER A 146 16.43 2.02 -3.33
N THR A 147 15.32 2.26 -4.03
CA THR A 147 14.06 1.53 -3.87
C THR A 147 14.17 0.10 -4.38
N GLN A 148 14.78 -0.09 -5.55
CA GLN A 148 15.01 -1.44 -6.12
C GLN A 148 15.85 -2.29 -5.16
N LYS A 149 16.94 -1.73 -4.63
CA LYS A 149 17.80 -2.40 -3.64
C LYS A 149 17.04 -2.75 -2.36
N MET A 150 16.18 -1.86 -1.88
CA MET A 150 15.32 -2.13 -0.72
C MET A 150 14.37 -3.31 -1.00
N TYR A 151 13.73 -3.36 -2.15
CA TYR A 151 12.87 -4.50 -2.52
C TYR A 151 13.64 -5.81 -2.63
N GLU A 152 14.82 -5.79 -3.24
CA GLU A 152 15.71 -6.96 -3.32
C GLU A 152 16.11 -7.47 -1.94
N GLU A 153 16.43 -6.58 -0.99
CA GLU A 153 16.80 -6.94 0.39
C GLU A 153 15.63 -7.57 1.16
N ILE A 154 14.45 -6.97 1.10
CA ILE A 154 13.23 -7.50 1.74
C ILE A 154 12.88 -8.86 1.16
N TRP A 155 13.01 -9.00 -0.17
CA TRP A 155 12.69 -10.23 -0.86
C TRP A 155 13.68 -11.34 -0.56
N THR A 156 14.97 -11.02 -0.52
CA THR A 156 16.00 -11.96 -0.09
C THR A 156 15.64 -12.51 1.30
N HIS A 157 15.25 -11.62 2.22
CA HIS A 157 14.79 -12.04 3.54
C HIS A 157 13.53 -12.94 3.52
N ILE A 158 12.58 -12.67 2.63
CA ILE A 158 11.37 -13.49 2.45
C ILE A 158 11.70 -14.84 1.80
N MET A 159 12.55 -14.88 0.76
CA MET A 159 12.93 -16.09 0.02
C MET A 159 13.91 -16.99 0.76
N GLU A 160 14.72 -16.43 1.66
CA GLU A 160 15.51 -17.18 2.63
C GLU A 160 14.63 -17.81 3.73
N SER A 161 13.31 -17.59 3.68
CA SER A 161 12.36 -18.32 4.51
C SER A 161 12.06 -19.71 3.97
N ASP A 162 11.70 -20.61 4.87
CA ASP A 162 11.24 -21.94 4.49
C ASP A 162 9.97 -21.84 3.63
N GLU A 163 9.77 -22.83 2.76
CA GLU A 163 8.65 -22.90 1.80
C GLU A 163 7.29 -22.68 2.48
N LYS A 164 7.12 -23.22 3.70
CA LYS A 164 5.90 -23.04 4.48
C LYS A 164 5.66 -21.57 4.83
N THR A 165 6.69 -20.87 5.34
CA THR A 165 6.60 -19.44 5.65
C THR A 165 6.28 -18.63 4.39
N LEU A 166 6.88 -18.97 3.25
CA LEU A 166 6.59 -18.30 1.98
C LEU A 166 5.12 -18.45 1.56
N GLU A 167 4.55 -19.65 1.67
CA GLU A 167 3.14 -19.90 1.36
C GLU A 167 2.19 -19.22 2.35
N GLU A 168 2.56 -19.13 3.63
CA GLU A 168 1.81 -18.37 4.64
C GLU A 168 1.75 -16.88 4.28
N ILE A 169 2.89 -16.29 3.87
CA ILE A 169 2.94 -14.88 3.46
C ILE A 169 2.09 -14.65 2.20
N LYS A 170 2.22 -15.51 1.18
CA LYS A 170 1.40 -15.43 -0.05
C LYS A 170 -0.11 -15.49 0.27
N THR A 171 -0.51 -16.44 1.13
CA THR A 171 -1.91 -16.61 1.54
C THR A 171 -2.41 -15.40 2.33
N ALA A 172 -1.61 -14.86 3.25
CA ALA A 172 -1.97 -13.68 4.02
C ALA A 172 -2.16 -12.45 3.12
N VAL A 173 -1.23 -12.22 2.19
CA VAL A 173 -1.30 -11.12 1.21
C VAL A 173 -2.54 -11.27 0.32
N ALA A 174 -2.85 -12.48 -0.16
CA ALA A 174 -4.05 -12.75 -0.95
C ALA A 174 -5.35 -12.50 -0.15
N SER A 175 -5.40 -12.92 1.12
CA SER A 175 -6.57 -12.71 1.98
C SER A 175 -6.79 -11.23 2.27
N TRP A 176 -5.73 -10.48 2.57
CA TRP A 176 -5.81 -9.03 2.73
C TRP A 176 -6.36 -8.38 1.45
N LYS A 177 -5.83 -8.71 0.27
CA LYS A 177 -6.34 -8.19 -1.02
C LYS A 177 -7.82 -8.48 -1.20
N SER A 178 -8.25 -9.71 -0.91
CA SER A 178 -9.66 -10.10 -1.01
C SER A 178 -10.53 -9.26 -0.08
N LYS A 179 -10.07 -9.01 1.16
CA LYS A 179 -10.82 -8.21 2.12
C LYS A 179 -10.95 -6.75 1.68
N GLY A 180 -9.90 -6.16 1.13
CA GLY A 180 -9.94 -4.80 0.58
C GLY A 180 -10.96 -4.64 -0.56
N LYS A 181 -11.09 -5.65 -1.42
CA LYS A 181 -12.12 -5.71 -2.48
C LYS A 181 -13.52 -5.89 -1.90
N GLU A 182 -13.67 -6.74 -0.89
CA GLU A 182 -14.95 -6.98 -0.21
C GLU A 182 -15.54 -5.69 0.37
N VAL A 183 -14.70 -4.82 0.95
CA VAL A 183 -15.13 -3.52 1.50
C VAL A 183 -15.05 -2.35 0.50
N SER A 184 -14.77 -2.66 -0.77
CA SER A 184 -14.72 -1.70 -1.88
C SER A 184 -13.79 -0.50 -1.68
N ILE A 185 -12.64 -0.70 -1.03
CA ILE A 185 -11.64 0.35 -0.84
C ILE A 185 -11.23 0.98 -2.20
N PRO A 186 -10.83 0.19 -3.22
CA PRO A 186 -10.42 0.74 -4.52
C PRO A 186 -11.47 1.67 -5.15
N GLU A 187 -12.72 1.24 -5.17
CA GLU A 187 -13.83 1.98 -5.80
C GLU A 187 -14.15 3.26 -5.03
N LYS A 188 -14.17 3.20 -3.70
CA LYS A 188 -14.45 4.37 -2.84
C LYS A 188 -13.38 5.43 -3.01
N PHE A 189 -12.11 5.00 -3.05
CA PHE A 189 -10.98 5.90 -3.27
C PHE A 189 -10.95 6.50 -4.67
N ALA A 190 -11.22 5.71 -5.71
CA ALA A 190 -11.27 6.20 -7.09
C ALA A 190 -12.33 7.30 -7.18
N LYS A 191 -13.51 7.05 -6.60
CA LYS A 191 -14.60 8.02 -6.50
C LYS A 191 -14.19 9.28 -5.72
N LEU A 192 -13.46 9.15 -4.61
CA LEU A 192 -12.99 10.31 -3.85
C LEU A 192 -12.04 11.17 -4.69
N TYR A 193 -11.14 10.55 -5.45
CA TYR A 193 -10.21 11.29 -6.30
C TYR A 193 -10.87 11.94 -7.50
N GLU A 194 -11.79 11.26 -8.18
CA GLU A 194 -12.59 11.88 -9.23
C GLU A 194 -13.32 13.15 -8.75
N LYS A 195 -13.71 13.18 -7.47
CA LYS A 195 -14.41 14.30 -6.85
C LYS A 195 -13.50 15.41 -6.38
N THR A 196 -12.27 15.09 -5.97
CA THR A 196 -11.40 16.02 -5.23
C THR A 196 -10.16 16.43 -6.01
N HIS A 197 -9.72 15.59 -6.95
CA HIS A 197 -8.43 15.67 -7.65
C HIS A 197 -7.25 15.86 -6.68
N TYR A 198 -7.42 15.44 -5.42
CA TYR A 198 -6.46 15.71 -4.37
C TYR A 198 -5.31 14.70 -4.43
N ALA A 199 -4.23 15.11 -5.10
CA ALA A 199 -3.09 14.25 -5.40
C ALA A 199 -2.55 13.48 -4.19
N PRO A 200 -2.36 14.08 -2.98
CA PRO A 200 -1.79 13.35 -1.84
C PRO A 200 -2.62 12.14 -1.36
N LEU A 201 -3.91 12.04 -1.70
CA LEU A 201 -4.73 10.86 -1.40
C LEU A 201 -4.80 9.86 -2.57
N VAL A 202 -4.29 10.21 -3.76
CA VAL A 202 -4.22 9.32 -4.94
C VAL A 202 -3.50 8.04 -4.64
N PHE A 203 -2.52 8.13 -3.76
CA PHE A 203 -1.76 6.98 -3.37
C PHE A 203 -2.61 6.07 -2.53
N MET A 204 -3.38 6.53 -1.55
CA MET A 204 -4.25 5.63 -0.75
C MET A 204 -5.29 4.85 -1.58
N ILE A 205 -5.51 5.30 -2.82
CA ILE A 205 -6.26 4.59 -3.85
C ILE A 205 -5.46 3.49 -4.49
N LEU A 206 -4.14 3.71 -4.76
CA LEU A 206 -3.12 3.06 -5.64
C LEU A 206 -2.15 1.99 -5.16
#